data_AF-A0A9N9N1M6-F1
#
_entry.id   AF-A0A9N9N1M6-F1
#
_cell.length_a   1.000
_cell.length_b   1.000
_cell.length_c   1.000
_cell.angle_alpha   90.00
_cell.angle_beta   90.00
_cell.angle_gamma   90.00
#
_symmetry.space_group_name_H-M   'P 1'
#
loop_
_entity.id
_entity.type
_entity.pdbx_description
1 polymer ?
#
loop_
_entity_poly.entity_id
_entity_poly.type
_entity_poly.pdbx_seq_one_letter_code
_entity_poly.pdbx_strand_id
1 'polypeptide(L)'
;NITQPNSAPLPSKNPNIYIMDIRNYTWVNSFEITNANVTNNSDPSPSTPKSSPIIFVTNSELGTIKIAIASIGGTLGAVIIIACGFLFYKWNRKRKDHSLRYINEEHTLPGNVVEHNNTYKIYQSIRVPEGLKDVPTLNYFGYIISLLSNEGPDKLWENSQKVLEKEGIGKVWFNGAWHIITTDLGLTKDVFTRADLFPKPSIEELFPGSLLASYYGTNVVFSNGDVWKRHRYIINPAFKSLPMHVFDETALKLLKVIEKVDNGPIEVKDLMHRLTLDVLGRAAFGFDFNNLEDPTNVYATTYKEVTEECDKPIYFILPFLENIPYFYRTEARKKVAKINDLFNGLIETKRKSMETDELGKKIDNNSADMLERMINAANDPKYPMSNEEMRSNLAIFMLAGHDTTANALATVLYVLATHKDVQSKVRDEILRVLDDNLTPTIEQQRELKYMNM
;
A
#
# COMPACT_ATOMS: atom_id res chain seq x y z
N ASN A 1 -0.32 -21.30 -33.60
CA ASN A 1 0.04 -20.85 -34.97
C ASN A 1 -1.04 -19.93 -35.52
N ILE A 2 -0.62 -19.00 -36.38
CA ILE A 2 -1.32 -17.76 -36.78
C ILE A 2 -2.47 -18.01 -37.76
N THR A 3 -3.57 -17.23 -37.64
CA THR A 3 -4.37 -16.54 -38.70
C THR A 3 -5.73 -16.11 -38.11
N GLN A 4 -6.36 -14.96 -38.40
CA GLN A 4 -5.93 -13.60 -38.84
C GLN A 4 -7.12 -12.61 -38.56
N PRO A 5 -6.98 -11.27 -38.71
CA PRO A 5 -7.80 -10.29 -37.95
C PRO A 5 -8.82 -9.44 -38.75
N ASN A 6 -9.80 -8.88 -38.02
CA ASN A 6 -10.41 -7.52 -38.13
C ASN A 6 -11.62 -7.47 -37.16
N SER A 7 -12.06 -6.35 -36.57
CA SER A 7 -12.02 -4.95 -37.03
C SER A 7 -12.09 -3.90 -35.89
N ALA A 8 -11.50 -2.73 -36.14
CA ALA A 8 -11.68 -1.42 -35.48
C ALA A 8 -11.13 -1.22 -34.04
N PRO A 9 -10.21 -0.24 -33.82
CA PRO A 9 -9.81 0.18 -32.49
C PRO A 9 -10.85 1.12 -31.85
N LEU A 10 -11.12 0.94 -30.56
CA LEU A 10 -11.86 1.91 -29.76
C LEU A 10 -10.98 3.15 -29.48
N PRO A 11 -11.54 4.38 -29.48
CA PRO A 11 -10.77 5.59 -29.25
C PRO A 11 -10.21 5.64 -27.83
N SER A 12 -8.92 5.98 -27.72
CA SER A 12 -8.18 6.04 -26.46
C SER A 12 -8.76 7.07 -25.49
N LYS A 13 -9.40 6.58 -24.41
CA LYS A 13 -9.67 7.35 -23.19
C LYS A 13 -9.42 6.45 -22.00
N ASN A 14 -8.20 6.58 -21.47
CA ASN A 14 -7.64 5.81 -20.38
C ASN A 14 -8.51 5.93 -19.10
N PRO A 15 -9.18 4.87 -18.64
CA PRO A 15 -9.79 4.81 -17.32
C PRO A 15 -8.86 3.99 -16.42
N ASN A 16 -8.28 4.60 -15.39
CA ASN A 16 -7.40 3.89 -14.45
C ASN A 16 -8.16 2.69 -13.82
N ILE A 17 -7.77 1.48 -14.23
CA ILE A 17 -8.31 0.22 -13.71
C ILE A 17 -7.18 -0.46 -12.94
N TYR A 18 -7.40 -0.68 -11.65
CA TYR A 18 -6.44 -1.34 -10.77
C TYR A 18 -6.91 -2.76 -10.41
N ILE A 19 -5.99 -3.67 -10.07
CA ILE A 19 -6.25 -5.08 -9.78
C ILE A 19 -5.80 -5.39 -8.35
N MET A 20 -6.69 -5.95 -7.52
CA MET A 20 -6.40 -6.37 -6.14
C MET A 20 -6.22 -7.89 -6.05
N ASP A 21 -5.15 -8.36 -5.40
CA ASP A 21 -5.06 -9.75 -4.92
C ASP A 21 -5.53 -9.83 -3.46
N ILE A 22 -6.69 -10.44 -3.22
CA ILE A 22 -7.26 -10.60 -1.86
C ILE A 22 -6.35 -11.45 -0.96
N ARG A 23 -5.54 -12.37 -1.51
CA ARG A 23 -4.65 -13.20 -0.69
C ARG A 23 -3.47 -12.42 -0.10
N ASN A 24 -3.12 -11.27 -0.71
CA ASN A 24 -1.90 -10.53 -0.43
C ASN A 24 -2.11 -9.01 -0.25
N TYR A 25 -3.35 -8.52 -0.19
CA TYR A 25 -3.73 -7.11 0.06
C TYR A 25 -2.99 -6.06 -0.80
N THR A 26 -2.66 -6.39 -2.05
CA THR A 26 -1.85 -5.54 -2.95
C THR A 26 -2.59 -5.18 -4.24
N TRP A 27 -2.31 -3.98 -4.77
CA TRP A 27 -3.02 -3.33 -5.89
C TRP A 27 -2.07 -3.06 -7.09
N VAL A 28 -2.55 -3.11 -8.35
CA VAL A 28 -1.73 -2.89 -9.57
C VAL A 28 -2.54 -2.23 -10.72
N ASN A 29 -2.00 -1.24 -11.45
CA ASN A 29 -2.70 -0.45 -12.51
C ASN A 29 -2.74 -1.16 -13.90
N SER A 30 -3.30 -0.54 -14.95
CA SER A 30 -3.35 -1.04 -16.36
C SER A 30 -3.71 0.12 -17.36
N PHE A 31 -3.67 0.07 -18.71
CA PHE A 31 -3.32 -0.96 -19.72
C PHE A 31 -3.19 -0.29 -21.14
N GLU A 32 -2.23 -0.66 -22.03
CA GLU A 32 -2.39 -0.53 -23.51
C GLU A 32 -1.50 -1.52 -24.30
N ILE A 33 -1.98 -2.07 -25.44
CA ILE A 33 -1.26 -3.04 -26.29
C ILE A 33 -0.63 -2.31 -27.48
N THR A 34 0.70 -2.23 -27.55
CA THR A 34 1.40 -1.55 -28.64
C THR A 34 1.88 -2.49 -29.74
N ASN A 35 1.28 -2.36 -30.94
CA ASN A 35 1.89 -2.79 -32.19
C ASN A 35 2.78 -1.65 -32.71
N ALA A 36 4.02 -1.95 -33.09
CA ALA A 36 4.95 -0.97 -33.65
C ALA A 36 4.67 -0.68 -35.13
N ASN A 37 4.74 0.59 -35.55
CA ASN A 37 5.66 1.03 -36.62
C ASN A 37 5.65 2.56 -36.88
N VAL A 38 6.82 3.17 -36.68
CA VAL A 38 7.54 4.16 -37.52
C VAL A 38 6.76 4.96 -38.59
N THR A 39 6.75 6.30 -38.50
CA THR A 39 7.49 7.23 -39.42
C THR A 39 7.42 8.72 -39.00
N ASN A 40 8.61 9.30 -38.71
CA ASN A 40 9.17 10.61 -39.12
C ASN A 40 8.40 11.97 -39.06
N ASN A 41 9.02 12.90 -38.30
CA ASN A 41 9.52 14.25 -38.70
C ASN A 41 8.93 15.57 -38.12
N SER A 42 9.87 16.33 -37.51
CA SER A 42 10.08 17.80 -37.46
C SER A 42 9.22 18.75 -36.59
N ASP A 43 9.95 19.37 -35.65
CA ASP A 43 9.79 20.60 -34.83
C ASP A 43 9.77 21.94 -35.66
N PRO A 44 9.74 23.18 -35.09
CA PRO A 44 9.29 23.67 -33.75
C PRO A 44 8.59 25.08 -33.69
N SER A 45 7.80 25.36 -32.62
CA SER A 45 7.78 26.64 -31.80
C SER A 45 7.41 28.03 -32.44
N PRO A 46 7.30 29.17 -31.70
CA PRO A 46 6.33 29.57 -30.64
C PRO A 46 5.63 30.95 -30.85
N SER A 47 4.69 31.37 -29.97
CA SER A 47 4.67 32.73 -29.33
C SER A 47 3.46 33.03 -28.40
N THR A 48 3.74 33.81 -27.34
CA THR A 48 2.83 34.55 -26.42
C THR A 48 3.06 36.07 -26.64
N PRO A 49 2.24 37.09 -26.22
CA PRO A 49 1.81 37.28 -24.81
C PRO A 49 0.61 38.25 -24.45
N LYS A 50 0.38 38.43 -23.12
CA LYS A 50 -0.22 39.59 -22.38
C LYS A 50 -1.70 39.97 -22.65
N SER A 51 -2.61 40.05 -21.66
CA SER A 51 -2.60 41.04 -20.56
C SER A 51 -3.84 40.90 -19.63
N SER A 52 -3.79 41.46 -18.41
CA SER A 52 -4.94 41.70 -17.51
C SER A 52 -5.21 43.22 -17.44
N PRO A 53 -6.43 43.72 -17.11
CA PRO A 53 -6.71 44.05 -15.69
C PRO A 53 -8.20 44.13 -15.20
N ILE A 54 -8.36 44.15 -13.86
CA ILE A 54 -9.41 44.83 -13.04
C ILE A 54 -10.89 44.36 -13.04
N ILE A 55 -11.25 43.70 -11.91
CA ILE A 55 -12.40 43.88 -10.98
C ILE A 55 -13.62 44.72 -11.42
N PHE A 56 -14.83 44.15 -11.26
CA PHE A 56 -15.96 44.81 -10.56
C PHE A 56 -16.84 43.78 -9.81
N VAL A 57 -17.48 44.23 -8.73
CA VAL A 57 -18.40 43.45 -7.88
C VAL A 57 -19.83 43.97 -8.06
N THR A 58 -20.79 43.09 -8.31
CA THR A 58 -22.19 43.29 -7.88
C THR A 58 -22.86 41.96 -7.54
N ASN A 59 -23.86 42.06 -6.67
CA ASN A 59 -24.59 40.98 -6.03
C ASN A 59 -26.05 41.02 -6.53
N SER A 60 -26.66 39.88 -6.87
CA SER A 60 -28.11 39.68 -6.73
C SER A 60 -28.52 38.22 -6.90
N GLU A 61 -29.10 37.69 -5.82
CA GLU A 61 -30.31 36.84 -5.82
C GLU A 61 -30.44 35.71 -6.85
N LEU A 62 -30.20 34.47 -6.38
CA LEU A 62 -31.05 33.33 -6.73
C LEU A 62 -30.99 32.23 -5.65
N GLY A 63 -32.09 32.06 -4.92
CA GLY A 63 -32.50 30.82 -4.24
C GLY A 63 -31.50 30.15 -3.27
N THR A 64 -31.29 30.73 -2.08
CA THR A 64 -30.56 30.03 -1.01
C THR A 64 -31.35 28.83 -0.48
N ILE A 65 -31.02 27.60 -0.92
CA ILE A 65 -31.41 26.40 -0.16
C ILE A 65 -30.48 26.32 1.06
N LYS A 66 -30.90 26.93 2.16
CA LYS A 66 -30.26 26.75 3.48
C LYS A 66 -30.53 25.33 3.98
N ILE A 67 -29.69 24.36 3.59
CA ILE A 67 -29.60 23.10 4.33
C ILE A 67 -28.84 23.38 5.62
N ALA A 68 -29.58 23.71 6.68
CA ALA A 68 -29.05 23.70 8.03
C ALA A 68 -28.80 22.25 8.44
N ILE A 69 -27.58 21.75 8.24
CA ILE A 69 -27.15 20.47 8.81
C ILE A 69 -26.88 20.72 10.30
N ALA A 70 -27.94 20.59 11.11
CA ALA A 70 -27.80 20.48 12.55
C ALA A 70 -26.95 19.24 12.87
N SER A 71 -26.02 19.37 13.81
CA SER A 71 -25.07 18.31 14.13
C SER A 71 -25.77 17.06 14.65
N ILE A 72 -25.69 15.97 13.90
CA ILE A 72 -25.86 14.61 14.40
C ILE A 72 -24.58 13.85 14.06
N GLY A 73 -24.07 13.06 15.00
CA GLY A 73 -22.68 12.61 15.03
C GLY A 73 -22.20 11.71 13.88
N GLY A 74 -20.94 11.32 13.98
CA GLY A 74 -20.23 10.47 13.00
C GLY A 74 -20.98 9.19 12.63
N THR A 75 -20.63 8.64 11.47
CA THR A 75 -21.36 7.61 10.70
C THR A 75 -22.65 8.11 10.02
N LEU A 76 -23.59 8.76 10.74
CA LEU A 76 -24.90 9.11 10.15
C LEU A 76 -24.78 10.14 9.00
N GLY A 77 -23.91 11.14 9.15
CA GLY A 77 -23.64 12.13 8.10
C GLY A 77 -23.04 11.53 6.81
N ALA A 78 -22.19 10.52 6.93
CA ALA A 78 -21.62 9.82 5.77
C ALA A 78 -22.68 8.96 5.05
N VAL A 79 -23.54 8.27 5.82
CA VAL A 79 -24.71 7.56 5.29
C VAL A 79 -25.65 8.52 4.58
N ILE A 80 -25.85 9.75 5.09
CA ILE A 80 -26.66 10.79 4.42
C ILE A 80 -26.02 11.25 3.10
N ILE A 81 -24.70 11.45 3.04
CA ILE A 81 -24.02 11.83 1.77
C ILE A 81 -24.15 10.71 0.73
N ILE A 82 -23.95 9.46 1.14
CA ILE A 82 -24.10 8.27 0.27
C ILE A 82 -25.57 8.10 -0.16
N ALA A 83 -26.53 8.29 0.75
CA ALA A 83 -27.95 8.24 0.45
C ALA A 83 -28.40 9.37 -0.48
N CYS A 84 -27.87 10.59 -0.32
CA CYS A 84 -28.10 11.71 -1.24
C CYS A 84 -27.53 11.43 -2.63
N GLY A 85 -26.31 10.87 -2.72
CA GLY A 85 -25.74 10.40 -3.98
C GLY A 85 -26.60 9.31 -4.64
N PHE A 86 -27.12 8.36 -3.86
CA PHE A 86 -28.00 7.30 -4.35
C PHE A 86 -29.38 7.81 -4.76
N LEU A 87 -29.96 8.77 -4.03
CA LEU A 87 -31.22 9.44 -4.38
C LEU A 87 -31.07 10.26 -5.67
N PHE A 88 -29.95 10.97 -5.85
CA PHE A 88 -29.63 11.69 -7.08
C PHE A 88 -29.42 10.73 -8.27
N TYR A 89 -28.77 9.59 -8.06
CA TYR A 89 -28.67 8.50 -9.04
C TYR A 89 -30.06 7.93 -9.40
N LYS A 90 -30.93 7.68 -8.41
CA LYS A 90 -32.29 7.17 -8.62
C LYS A 90 -33.19 8.19 -9.35
N TRP A 91 -33.01 9.48 -9.05
CA TRP A 91 -33.69 10.61 -9.71
C TRP A 91 -33.28 10.71 -11.19
N ASN A 92 -31.98 10.66 -11.50
CA ASN A 92 -31.49 10.60 -12.88
C ASN A 92 -31.92 9.32 -13.62
N ARG A 93 -31.95 8.17 -12.95
CA ARG A 93 -32.46 6.91 -13.53
C ARG A 93 -33.94 7.00 -13.92
N LYS A 94 -34.77 7.71 -13.15
CA LYS A 94 -36.19 7.94 -13.46
C LYS A 94 -36.45 8.87 -14.65
N ARG A 95 -35.47 9.69 -15.07
CA ARG A 95 -35.59 10.56 -16.26
C ARG A 95 -35.33 9.86 -17.59
N LYS A 96 -34.93 8.58 -17.61
CA LYS A 96 -34.69 7.83 -18.85
C LYS A 96 -35.96 7.54 -19.68
N ASP A 97 -37.15 7.63 -19.10
CA ASP A 97 -38.43 7.36 -19.81
C ASP A 97 -39.06 8.59 -20.49
N HIS A 98 -38.52 9.80 -20.28
CA HIS A 98 -38.91 10.93 -21.12
C HIS A 98 -37.94 11.06 -22.29
N SER A 99 -38.42 10.69 -23.47
CA SER A 99 -37.76 10.93 -24.75
C SER A 99 -37.29 12.39 -24.84
N LEU A 100 -35.98 12.62 -24.79
CA LEU A 100 -35.38 13.88 -25.21
C LEU A 100 -35.66 14.01 -26.71
N ARG A 101 -36.71 14.77 -27.04
CA ARG A 101 -36.96 15.19 -28.43
C ARG A 101 -35.71 15.92 -28.91
N TYR A 102 -35.15 15.45 -30.02
CA TYR A 102 -34.20 16.24 -30.80
C TYR A 102 -34.90 17.54 -31.19
N ILE A 103 -34.43 18.67 -30.64
CA ILE A 103 -34.71 19.99 -31.18
C ILE A 103 -33.49 20.36 -32.00
N ASN A 104 -33.57 20.08 -33.30
CA ASN A 104 -32.71 20.70 -34.29
C ASN A 104 -33.24 22.11 -34.54
N GLU A 105 -32.69 23.12 -33.86
CA GLU A 105 -32.78 24.50 -34.31
C GLU A 105 -31.39 25.13 -34.30
N GLU A 106 -30.92 25.50 -35.49
CA GLU A 106 -29.64 26.16 -35.71
C GLU A 106 -29.73 27.63 -35.27
N HIS A 107 -29.34 27.92 -34.03
CA HIS A 107 -29.02 29.29 -33.65
C HIS A 107 -27.60 29.40 -33.06
N THR A 108 -26.70 29.82 -33.94
CA THR A 108 -25.32 30.20 -33.61
C THR A 108 -25.30 31.39 -32.64
N LEU A 109 -24.73 31.20 -31.46
CA LEU A 109 -24.28 32.29 -30.59
C LEU A 109 -22.77 32.15 -30.33
N PRO A 110 -21.99 33.25 -30.40
CA PRO A 110 -20.54 33.19 -30.28
C PRO A 110 -20.07 33.27 -28.81
N GLY A 111 -18.97 32.57 -28.51
CA GLY A 111 -18.14 32.88 -27.34
C GLY A 111 -18.23 31.90 -26.15
N ASN A 112 -17.24 31.03 -26.06
CA ASN A 112 -16.59 30.53 -24.84
C ASN A 112 -17.36 30.63 -23.50
N VAL A 113 -18.20 29.63 -23.20
CA VAL A 113 -18.45 29.20 -21.82
C VAL A 113 -18.35 27.67 -21.75
N VAL A 114 -17.12 27.15 -21.69
CA VAL A 114 -16.89 25.76 -21.28
C VAL A 114 -16.83 25.72 -19.76
N GLU A 115 -18.00 25.88 -19.12
CA GLU A 115 -18.17 25.49 -17.73
C GLU A 115 -17.79 24.01 -17.62
N HIS A 116 -16.64 23.74 -17.01
CA HIS A 116 -16.16 22.40 -16.71
C HIS A 116 -17.01 21.82 -15.58
N ASN A 117 -18.24 21.41 -15.94
CA ASN A 117 -19.26 21.00 -15.01
C ASN A 117 -18.75 19.83 -14.16
N ASN A 118 -18.48 20.09 -12.88
CA ASN A 118 -17.94 19.09 -11.94
C ASN A 118 -18.80 17.83 -11.88
N THR A 119 -20.11 17.95 -12.11
CA THR A 119 -21.06 16.84 -12.23
C THR A 119 -20.67 15.84 -13.32
N TYR A 120 -20.14 16.31 -14.45
CA TYR A 120 -19.70 15.45 -15.55
C TYR A 120 -18.39 14.72 -15.22
N LYS A 121 -17.45 15.39 -14.54
CA LYS A 121 -16.21 14.75 -14.03
C LYS A 121 -16.55 13.66 -12.99
N ILE A 122 -17.45 13.94 -12.05
CA ILE A 122 -17.95 12.97 -11.07
C ILE A 122 -18.67 11.81 -11.76
N TYR A 123 -19.50 12.08 -12.77
CA TYR A 123 -20.15 11.03 -13.56
C TYR A 123 -19.13 10.12 -14.28
N GLN A 124 -18.04 10.69 -14.81
CA GLN A 124 -16.98 9.91 -15.44
C GLN A 124 -16.22 9.02 -14.45
N SER A 125 -15.92 9.47 -13.23
CA SER A 125 -15.20 8.65 -12.23
C SER A 125 -16.05 7.54 -11.59
N ILE A 126 -17.37 7.67 -11.57
CA ILE A 126 -18.28 6.63 -11.03
C ILE A 126 -18.83 5.68 -12.11
N ARG A 127 -18.81 6.06 -13.40
CA ARG A 127 -19.29 5.19 -14.48
C ARG A 127 -18.36 3.97 -14.65
N VAL A 128 -18.94 2.77 -14.73
CA VAL A 128 -18.23 1.54 -15.11
C VAL A 128 -17.57 1.73 -16.49
N PRO A 129 -16.24 1.51 -16.63
CA PRO A 129 -15.55 1.54 -17.91
C PRO A 129 -16.17 0.57 -18.91
N GLU A 130 -16.14 0.92 -20.20
CA GLU A 130 -16.86 0.19 -21.24
C GLU A 130 -16.42 -1.29 -21.32
N GLY A 131 -15.11 -1.54 -21.29
CA GLY A 131 -14.54 -2.90 -21.28
C GLY A 131 -14.72 -3.68 -19.97
N LEU A 132 -15.27 -3.07 -18.92
CA LEU A 132 -15.60 -3.74 -17.65
C LEU A 132 -17.10 -3.98 -17.48
N LYS A 133 -17.94 -3.66 -18.47
CA LYS A 133 -19.41 -3.79 -18.32
C LYS A 133 -19.85 -5.18 -17.90
N ASP A 134 -19.32 -6.21 -18.55
CA ASP A 134 -19.74 -7.60 -18.38
C ASP A 134 -19.06 -8.31 -17.20
N VAL A 135 -18.02 -7.71 -16.60
CA VAL A 135 -17.40 -8.23 -15.37
C VAL A 135 -18.40 -8.14 -14.20
N PRO A 136 -18.60 -9.19 -13.38
CA PRO A 136 -19.51 -9.13 -12.23
C PRO A 136 -19.14 -8.04 -11.22
N THR A 137 -20.11 -7.25 -10.73
CA THR A 137 -19.84 -6.27 -9.65
C THR A 137 -19.88 -6.94 -8.27
N LEU A 138 -18.82 -6.79 -7.50
CA LEU A 138 -18.71 -7.26 -6.12
C LEU A 138 -19.48 -6.37 -5.12
N ASN A 139 -19.77 -6.90 -3.94
CA ASN A 139 -20.56 -6.20 -2.92
C ASN A 139 -19.75 -5.08 -2.22
N TYR A 140 -19.68 -3.91 -2.86
CA TYR A 140 -19.01 -2.73 -2.30
C TYR A 140 -19.52 -2.33 -0.91
N PHE A 141 -20.84 -2.41 -0.66
CA PHE A 141 -21.38 -2.04 0.64
C PHE A 141 -21.00 -3.05 1.73
N GLY A 142 -20.96 -4.35 1.41
CA GLY A 142 -20.40 -5.37 2.30
C GLY A 142 -18.94 -5.06 2.64
N TYR A 143 -18.11 -4.78 1.62
CA TYR A 143 -16.70 -4.42 1.79
C TYR A 143 -16.50 -3.19 2.71
N ILE A 144 -17.26 -2.11 2.50
CA ILE A 144 -17.20 -0.90 3.35
C ILE A 144 -17.74 -1.14 4.76
N ILE A 145 -18.81 -1.92 4.92
CA ILE A 145 -19.36 -2.26 6.25
C ILE A 145 -18.33 -3.07 7.02
N SER A 146 -17.73 -4.11 6.43
CA SER A 146 -16.71 -4.92 7.09
C SER A 146 -15.50 -4.09 7.54
N LEU A 147 -15.02 -3.16 6.71
CA LEU A 147 -13.95 -2.22 7.10
C LEU A 147 -14.35 -1.28 8.25
N LEU A 148 -15.59 -0.75 8.26
CA LEU A 148 -16.07 0.17 9.30
C LEU A 148 -16.43 -0.53 10.61
N SER A 149 -16.91 -1.77 10.54
CA SER A 149 -17.25 -2.62 11.69
C SER A 149 -16.04 -3.33 12.29
N ASN A 150 -14.84 -3.15 11.71
CA ASN A 150 -13.62 -3.86 12.09
C ASN A 150 -13.81 -5.39 12.05
N GLU A 151 -14.57 -5.88 11.07
CA GLU A 151 -14.71 -7.30 10.77
C GLU A 151 -13.40 -7.84 10.19
N GLY A 152 -13.17 -9.14 10.36
CA GLY A 152 -11.93 -9.77 9.91
C GLY A 152 -11.79 -9.82 8.38
N PRO A 153 -10.55 -9.98 7.87
CA PRO A 153 -10.25 -10.10 6.45
C PRO A 153 -10.99 -11.26 5.76
N ASP A 154 -11.29 -12.32 6.51
CA ASP A 154 -12.14 -13.46 6.10
C ASP A 154 -13.52 -13.00 5.63
N LYS A 155 -14.11 -11.98 6.25
CA LYS A 155 -15.43 -11.47 5.85
C LYS A 155 -15.42 -10.75 4.50
N LEU A 156 -14.30 -10.08 4.17
CA LEU A 156 -14.09 -9.47 2.85
C LEU A 156 -14.00 -10.55 1.76
N TRP A 157 -13.37 -11.69 2.09
CA TRP A 157 -13.34 -12.87 1.22
C TRP A 157 -14.74 -13.46 1.06
N GLU A 158 -15.46 -13.80 2.14
CA GLU A 158 -16.83 -14.36 2.07
C GLU A 158 -17.78 -13.52 1.19
N ASN A 159 -17.71 -12.19 1.32
CA ASN A 159 -18.50 -11.24 0.52
C ASN A 159 -18.23 -11.30 -0.99
N SER A 160 -17.09 -11.86 -1.40
CA SER A 160 -16.60 -11.89 -2.79
C SER A 160 -16.43 -13.31 -3.35
N GLN A 161 -16.22 -14.30 -2.49
CA GLN A 161 -15.84 -15.69 -2.77
C GLN A 161 -16.71 -16.31 -3.87
N LYS A 162 -18.02 -16.32 -3.69
CA LYS A 162 -18.97 -16.94 -4.64
C LYS A 162 -18.88 -16.39 -6.06
N VAL A 163 -18.48 -15.13 -6.23
CA VAL A 163 -18.28 -14.52 -7.55
C VAL A 163 -16.92 -14.93 -8.10
N LEU A 164 -15.87 -14.82 -7.30
CA LEU A 164 -14.49 -15.09 -7.72
C LEU A 164 -14.23 -16.59 -7.99
N GLU A 165 -14.83 -17.50 -7.24
CA GLU A 165 -14.76 -18.94 -7.49
C GLU A 165 -15.51 -19.37 -8.76
N LYS A 166 -16.58 -18.65 -9.13
CA LYS A 166 -17.42 -18.97 -10.29
C LYS A 166 -16.91 -18.35 -11.60
N GLU A 167 -16.46 -17.10 -11.53
CA GLU A 167 -16.20 -16.25 -12.70
C GLU A 167 -14.70 -15.95 -12.87
N GLY A 168 -13.86 -16.26 -11.88
CA GLY A 168 -12.42 -15.95 -11.87
C GLY A 168 -12.09 -14.47 -11.67
N ILE A 169 -13.08 -13.57 -11.87
CA ILE A 169 -12.91 -12.12 -11.90
C ILE A 169 -14.17 -11.40 -11.37
N GLY A 170 -13.97 -10.27 -10.69
CA GLY A 170 -15.03 -9.36 -10.29
C GLY A 170 -14.54 -7.90 -10.28
N LYS A 171 -15.45 -6.93 -10.32
CA LYS A 171 -15.15 -5.49 -10.24
C LYS A 171 -15.73 -4.84 -8.99
N VAL A 172 -15.00 -3.91 -8.39
CA VAL A 172 -15.44 -3.11 -7.25
C VAL A 172 -15.07 -1.65 -7.48
N TRP A 173 -15.94 -0.71 -7.12
CA TRP A 173 -15.55 0.70 -7.09
C TRP A 173 -14.97 1.00 -5.72
N PHE A 174 -13.76 1.55 -5.63
CA PHE A 174 -13.12 1.87 -4.36
C PHE A 174 -12.22 3.09 -4.55
N ASN A 175 -12.20 3.98 -3.56
CA ASN A 175 -11.31 5.14 -3.54
C ASN A 175 -11.28 5.94 -4.87
N GLY A 176 -12.46 6.28 -5.41
CA GLY A 176 -12.57 7.11 -6.62
C GLY A 176 -12.34 6.40 -7.96
N ALA A 177 -11.92 5.12 -7.97
CA ALA A 177 -11.61 4.35 -9.18
C ALA A 177 -12.38 3.03 -9.25
N TRP A 178 -12.39 2.42 -10.45
CA TRP A 178 -12.84 1.05 -10.63
C TRP A 178 -11.66 0.10 -10.51
N HIS A 179 -11.85 -0.93 -9.69
CA HIS A 179 -10.88 -1.98 -9.44
C HIS A 179 -11.44 -3.31 -9.90
N ILE A 180 -10.54 -4.21 -10.24
CA ILE A 180 -10.76 -5.60 -10.59
C ILE A 180 -10.16 -6.45 -9.47
N ILE A 181 -10.78 -7.58 -9.18
CA ILE A 181 -10.25 -8.61 -8.30
C ILE A 181 -10.24 -9.88 -9.10
N THR A 182 -9.13 -10.61 -9.08
CA THR A 182 -8.95 -11.82 -9.89
C THR A 182 -8.40 -12.98 -9.06
N THR A 183 -9.01 -14.15 -9.27
CA THR A 183 -8.51 -15.47 -8.87
C THR A 183 -8.04 -16.28 -10.10
N ASP A 184 -8.34 -15.81 -11.32
CA ASP A 184 -7.82 -16.41 -12.56
C ASP A 184 -6.28 -16.32 -12.61
N LEU A 185 -5.63 -17.49 -12.68
CA LEU A 185 -4.18 -17.62 -12.66
C LEU A 185 -3.50 -17.06 -13.92
N GLY A 186 -4.19 -17.05 -15.06
CA GLY A 186 -3.69 -16.46 -16.30
C GLY A 186 -3.55 -14.95 -16.15
N LEU A 187 -4.62 -14.28 -15.74
CA LEU A 187 -4.64 -12.84 -15.47
C LEU A 187 -3.69 -12.47 -14.33
N THR A 188 -3.67 -13.23 -13.22
CA THR A 188 -2.68 -13.01 -12.14
C THR A 188 -1.24 -13.05 -12.68
N LYS A 189 -0.86 -14.09 -13.43
CA LYS A 189 0.48 -14.18 -14.03
C LYS A 189 0.77 -12.99 -14.94
N ASP A 190 -0.17 -12.62 -15.79
CA ASP A 190 -0.07 -11.51 -16.74
C ASP A 190 0.14 -10.15 -16.05
N VAL A 191 -0.46 -9.93 -14.89
CA VAL A 191 -0.30 -8.75 -14.04
C VAL A 191 1.07 -8.72 -13.38
N PHE A 192 1.47 -9.82 -12.71
CA PHE A 192 2.72 -9.87 -11.96
C PHE A 192 3.99 -9.92 -12.84
N THR A 193 3.88 -10.30 -14.13
CA THR A 193 5.03 -10.41 -15.03
C THR A 193 5.23 -9.23 -15.99
N ARG A 194 4.21 -8.38 -16.21
CA ARG A 194 4.26 -7.23 -17.15
C ARG A 194 4.17 -5.91 -16.40
N ALA A 195 5.15 -5.66 -15.52
CA ALA A 195 5.19 -4.48 -14.64
C ALA A 195 5.29 -3.12 -15.38
N ASP A 196 5.53 -3.14 -16.69
CA ASP A 196 5.44 -2.01 -17.62
C ASP A 196 3.98 -1.67 -17.98
N LEU A 197 3.15 -2.69 -18.20
CA LEU A 197 1.72 -2.54 -18.46
C LEU A 197 0.90 -2.40 -17.16
N PHE A 198 1.36 -3.05 -16.10
CA PHE A 198 0.74 -3.04 -14.78
C PHE A 198 1.72 -2.47 -13.73
N PRO A 199 1.97 -1.15 -13.72
CA PRO A 199 2.75 -0.53 -12.65
C PRO A 199 1.96 -0.57 -11.34
N LYS A 200 2.65 -0.68 -10.21
CA LYS A 200 2.01 -0.53 -8.89
C LYS A 200 1.51 0.92 -8.76
N PRO A 201 0.33 1.18 -8.19
CA PRO A 201 -0.04 2.54 -7.83
C PRO A 201 0.93 3.05 -6.74
N SER A 202 1.32 4.32 -6.83
CA SER A 202 2.09 4.99 -5.79
C SER A 202 1.23 5.27 -4.56
N ILE A 203 1.86 5.49 -3.40
CA ILE A 203 1.12 5.77 -2.16
C ILE A 203 0.32 7.08 -2.25
N GLU A 204 0.81 8.06 -3.03
CA GLU A 204 0.13 9.34 -3.27
C GLU A 204 -1.05 9.20 -4.25
N GLU A 205 -0.97 8.29 -5.24
CA GLU A 205 -2.11 7.95 -6.10
C GLU A 205 -3.21 7.21 -5.33
N LEU A 206 -2.83 6.34 -4.38
CA LEU A 206 -3.78 5.63 -3.52
C LEU A 206 -4.36 6.53 -2.43
N PHE A 207 -3.58 7.37 -1.77
CA PHE A 207 -4.04 8.13 -0.60
C PHE A 207 -3.55 9.59 -0.66
N PRO A 208 -4.01 10.38 -1.65
CA PRO A 208 -3.47 11.70 -1.95
C PRO A 208 -3.60 12.69 -0.78
N GLY A 209 -2.48 13.30 -0.39
CA GLY A 209 -2.39 14.21 0.74
C GLY A 209 -2.59 13.57 2.12
N SER A 210 -2.74 12.25 2.22
CA SER A 210 -3.07 11.57 3.48
C SER A 210 -1.91 11.45 4.47
N LEU A 211 -2.22 11.06 5.71
CA LEU A 211 -1.22 10.63 6.68
C LEU A 211 -0.35 9.47 6.15
N LEU A 212 -0.96 8.45 5.53
CA LEU A 212 -0.28 7.27 4.97
C LEU A 212 0.80 7.68 3.95
N ALA A 213 0.43 8.54 3.00
CA ALA A 213 1.37 9.03 1.99
C ALA A 213 2.48 9.88 2.61
N SER A 214 2.16 10.75 3.59
CA SER A 214 3.16 11.56 4.30
C SER A 214 4.15 10.74 5.14
N TYR A 215 3.72 9.59 5.65
CA TYR A 215 4.55 8.70 6.46
C TYR A 215 5.47 7.85 5.58
N TYR A 216 4.89 7.11 4.63
CA TYR A 216 5.63 6.14 3.81
C TYR A 216 6.39 6.76 2.63
N GLY A 217 5.96 7.90 2.09
CA GLY A 217 6.65 8.65 1.05
C GLY A 217 7.09 7.84 -0.18
N THR A 218 8.15 8.30 -0.84
CA THR A 218 8.80 7.59 -1.96
C THR A 218 9.70 6.50 -1.42
N ASN A 219 9.30 5.23 -1.60
CA ASN A 219 10.06 4.06 -1.15
C ASN A 219 10.04 2.92 -2.18
N VAL A 220 10.83 1.86 -1.93
CA VAL A 220 10.99 0.73 -2.86
C VAL A 220 9.70 -0.08 -3.12
N VAL A 221 8.71 -0.04 -2.23
CA VAL A 221 7.43 -0.76 -2.40
C VAL A 221 6.51 0.01 -3.34
N PHE A 222 6.31 1.31 -3.13
CA PHE A 222 5.38 2.12 -3.94
C PHE A 222 6.00 2.80 -5.17
N SER A 223 7.31 2.65 -5.40
CA SER A 223 7.97 3.16 -6.61
C SER A 223 7.88 2.21 -7.80
N ASN A 224 7.93 2.77 -9.02
CA ASN A 224 8.10 2.06 -10.29
C ASN A 224 9.26 2.66 -11.11
N GLY A 225 9.52 2.11 -12.30
CA GLY A 225 10.47 2.68 -13.27
C GLY A 225 11.88 2.88 -12.72
N ASP A 226 12.53 3.97 -13.10
CA ASP A 226 13.92 4.25 -12.71
C ASP A 226 14.06 4.66 -11.24
N VAL A 227 13.03 5.24 -10.63
CA VAL A 227 12.97 5.48 -9.17
C VAL A 227 13.06 4.15 -8.43
N TRP A 228 12.25 3.16 -8.83
CA TRP A 228 12.32 1.81 -8.25
C TRP A 228 13.66 1.15 -8.50
N LYS A 229 14.21 1.20 -9.73
CA LYS A 229 15.53 0.60 -10.04
C LYS A 229 16.63 1.18 -9.15
N ARG A 230 16.63 2.50 -8.92
CA ARG A 230 17.57 3.21 -8.04
C ARG A 230 17.43 2.76 -6.58
N HIS A 231 16.22 2.78 -6.03
CA HIS A 231 15.95 2.27 -4.67
C HIS A 231 16.39 0.80 -4.55
N ARG A 232 15.96 -0.07 -5.47
CA ARG A 232 16.29 -1.50 -5.49
C ARG A 232 17.80 -1.73 -5.60
N TYR A 233 18.54 -0.94 -6.38
CA TYR A 233 20.00 -1.04 -6.46
C TYR A 233 20.67 -0.77 -5.10
N ILE A 234 20.27 0.31 -4.42
CA ILE A 234 20.82 0.73 -3.12
C ILE A 234 20.48 -0.27 -2.01
N ILE A 235 19.29 -0.85 -2.07
CA ILE A 235 18.74 -1.77 -1.06
C ILE A 235 19.21 -3.23 -1.28
N ASN A 236 19.48 -3.64 -2.52
CA ASN A 236 19.85 -5.02 -2.86
C ASN A 236 21.03 -5.60 -2.06
N PRO A 237 22.15 -4.87 -1.82
CA PRO A 237 23.29 -5.40 -1.06
C PRO A 237 22.91 -5.87 0.34
N ALA A 238 21.95 -5.20 0.99
CA ALA A 238 21.52 -5.53 2.34
C ALA A 238 20.73 -6.84 2.44
N PHE A 239 19.98 -7.20 1.40
CA PHE A 239 19.24 -8.47 1.35
C PHE A 239 20.09 -9.66 0.88
N LYS A 240 21.37 -9.46 0.52
CA LYS A 240 22.27 -10.54 0.07
C LYS A 240 23.03 -11.22 1.20
N SER A 241 23.27 -10.53 2.31
CA SER A 241 23.97 -11.05 3.48
C SER A 241 23.21 -10.60 4.71
N LEU A 242 22.33 -11.46 5.21
CA LEU A 242 21.64 -11.23 6.48
C LEU A 242 22.53 -11.75 7.63
N PRO A 243 22.65 -11.01 8.75
CA PRO A 243 23.48 -11.42 9.87
C PRO A 243 22.79 -12.57 10.63
N MET A 244 23.03 -13.82 10.23
CA MET A 244 22.35 -15.01 10.78
C MET A 244 22.42 -15.10 12.31
N HIS A 245 23.55 -14.70 12.91
CA HIS A 245 23.73 -14.64 14.36
C HIS A 245 22.69 -13.77 15.08
N VAL A 246 22.16 -12.73 14.43
CA VAL A 246 21.08 -11.90 15.00
C VAL A 246 19.80 -12.72 15.17
N PHE A 247 19.47 -13.61 14.24
CA PHE A 247 18.31 -14.49 14.34
C PHE A 247 18.50 -15.49 15.48
N ASP A 248 19.65 -16.16 15.53
CA ASP A 248 20.00 -17.14 16.57
C ASP A 248 19.96 -16.53 17.97
N GLU A 249 20.68 -15.42 18.19
CA GLU A 249 20.72 -14.74 19.49
C GLU A 249 19.36 -14.23 19.94
N THR A 250 18.55 -13.71 19.01
CA THR A 250 17.22 -13.16 19.34
C THR A 250 16.20 -14.28 19.58
N ALA A 251 16.36 -15.43 18.92
CA ALA A 251 15.61 -16.65 19.25
C ALA A 251 16.00 -17.21 20.63
N LEU A 252 17.29 -17.23 20.98
CA LEU A 252 17.75 -17.60 22.34
C LEU A 252 17.26 -16.60 23.41
N LYS A 253 17.18 -15.30 23.09
CA LYS A 253 16.57 -14.27 23.95
C LYS A 253 15.07 -14.53 24.16
N LEU A 254 14.34 -14.88 23.09
CA LEU A 254 12.94 -15.28 23.15
C LEU A 254 12.73 -16.51 24.06
N LEU A 255 13.56 -17.56 23.95
CA LEU A 255 13.45 -18.73 24.83
C LEU A 255 13.59 -18.35 26.30
N LYS A 256 14.55 -17.49 26.66
CA LYS A 256 14.73 -16.96 28.02
C LYS A 256 13.55 -16.09 28.50
N VAL A 257 12.79 -15.49 27.60
CA VAL A 257 11.54 -14.77 27.96
C VAL A 257 10.41 -15.76 28.20
N ILE A 258 10.30 -16.81 27.39
CA ILE A 258 9.32 -17.89 27.54
C ILE A 258 9.54 -18.67 28.85
N GLU A 259 10.78 -18.98 29.20
CA GLU A 259 11.16 -19.69 30.44
C GLU A 259 10.75 -18.95 31.73
N LYS A 260 10.50 -17.64 31.66
CA LYS A 260 10.00 -16.84 32.80
C LYS A 260 8.49 -16.99 33.01
N VAL A 261 7.76 -17.62 32.10
CA VAL A 261 6.30 -17.84 32.20
C VAL A 261 6.02 -19.12 32.96
N ASP A 262 5.60 -19.00 34.24
CA ASP A 262 5.27 -20.15 35.09
C ASP A 262 3.98 -20.84 34.64
N ASN A 263 4.13 -21.88 33.81
CA ASN A 263 3.09 -22.84 33.39
C ASN A 263 1.80 -22.24 32.82
N GLY A 264 1.81 -20.95 32.46
CA GLY A 264 0.68 -20.20 31.94
C GLY A 264 0.57 -20.22 30.41
N PRO A 265 -0.59 -19.82 29.86
CA PRO A 265 -0.71 -19.57 28.42
C PRO A 265 0.17 -18.39 28.00
N ILE A 266 0.79 -18.50 26.84
CA ILE A 266 1.62 -17.45 26.23
C ILE A 266 0.81 -16.76 25.13
N GLU A 267 0.78 -15.43 25.13
CA GLU A 267 0.29 -14.66 23.99
C GLU A 267 1.36 -14.73 22.88
N VAL A 268 1.13 -15.60 21.91
CA VAL A 268 2.08 -15.87 20.82
C VAL A 268 2.16 -14.72 19.81
N LYS A 269 1.04 -14.06 19.49
CA LYS A 269 1.00 -12.99 18.48
C LYS A 269 1.87 -11.82 18.91
N ASP A 270 1.61 -11.26 20.09
CA ASP A 270 2.38 -10.16 20.69
C ASP A 270 3.86 -10.55 20.81
N LEU A 271 4.15 -11.75 21.32
CA LEU A 271 5.53 -12.23 21.47
C LEU A 271 6.27 -12.39 20.12
N MET A 272 5.59 -12.78 19.04
CA MET A 272 6.17 -12.82 17.70
C MET A 272 6.36 -11.41 17.09
N HIS A 273 5.48 -10.43 17.37
CA HIS A 273 5.71 -9.03 16.98
C HIS A 273 6.93 -8.46 17.72
N ARG A 274 7.12 -8.83 18.99
CA ARG A 274 8.31 -8.44 19.77
C ARG A 274 9.60 -9.04 19.23
N LEU A 275 9.62 -10.36 19.00
CA LEU A 275 10.75 -11.08 18.41
C LEU A 275 11.19 -10.44 17.08
N THR A 276 10.24 -10.30 16.16
CA THR A 276 10.52 -9.86 14.79
C THR A 276 10.92 -8.39 14.73
N LEU A 277 10.43 -7.54 15.65
CA LEU A 277 10.92 -6.16 15.75
C LEU A 277 12.37 -6.09 16.24
N ASP A 278 12.76 -6.88 17.25
CA ASP A 278 14.17 -6.96 17.71
C ASP A 278 15.08 -7.48 16.59
N VAL A 279 14.67 -8.54 15.87
CA VAL A 279 15.41 -9.04 14.69
C VAL A 279 15.53 -7.96 13.62
N LEU A 280 14.45 -7.25 13.30
CA LEU A 280 14.45 -6.18 12.31
C LEU A 280 15.38 -5.03 12.73
N GLY A 281 15.28 -4.55 13.97
CA GLY A 281 16.14 -3.47 14.47
C GLY A 281 17.62 -3.80 14.34
N ARG A 282 17.99 -5.00 14.81
CA ARG A 282 19.38 -5.45 14.82
C ARG A 282 19.91 -5.73 13.41
N ALA A 283 19.14 -6.45 12.57
CA ALA A 283 19.60 -6.83 11.23
C ALA A 283 19.48 -5.69 10.19
N ALA A 284 18.47 -4.82 10.32
CA ALA A 284 18.22 -3.77 9.33
C ALA A 284 18.78 -2.40 9.73
N PHE A 285 18.77 -2.03 11.01
CA PHE A 285 19.20 -0.69 11.45
C PHE A 285 20.48 -0.72 12.30
N GLY A 286 20.96 -1.92 12.67
CA GLY A 286 22.06 -2.10 13.61
C GLY A 286 21.73 -1.56 15.00
N PHE A 287 20.47 -1.69 15.43
CA PHE A 287 19.94 -1.13 16.67
C PHE A 287 19.06 -2.16 17.42
N ASP A 288 19.40 -2.51 18.65
CA ASP A 288 18.53 -3.36 19.48
C ASP A 288 17.43 -2.49 20.14
N PHE A 289 16.17 -2.71 19.76
CA PHE A 289 15.03 -2.06 20.39
C PHE A 289 14.73 -2.60 21.81
N ASN A 290 15.29 -3.76 22.15
CA ASN A 290 15.03 -4.55 23.34
C ASN A 290 13.54 -4.86 23.60
N ASN A 291 12.74 -4.91 22.54
CA ASN A 291 11.28 -5.02 22.55
C ASN A 291 10.77 -6.35 23.14
N LEU A 292 11.59 -7.42 23.14
CA LEU A 292 11.29 -8.67 23.84
C LEU A 292 11.23 -8.49 25.37
N GLU A 293 12.04 -7.60 25.96
CA GLU A 293 12.08 -7.37 27.41
C GLU A 293 11.38 -6.06 27.81
N ASP A 294 11.54 -4.99 27.03
CA ASP A 294 10.85 -3.71 27.16
C ASP A 294 9.98 -3.42 25.91
N PRO A 295 8.71 -3.89 25.89
CA PRO A 295 7.76 -3.59 24.83
C PRO A 295 7.27 -2.13 24.85
N THR A 296 7.74 -1.30 25.79
CA THR A 296 7.36 0.11 25.96
C THR A 296 8.43 1.09 25.50
N ASN A 297 9.50 0.61 24.86
CA ASN A 297 10.54 1.45 24.27
C ASN A 297 9.97 2.49 23.28
N VAL A 298 10.72 3.60 23.10
CA VAL A 298 10.26 4.77 22.34
C VAL A 298 9.95 4.47 20.86
N TYR A 299 10.60 3.50 20.25
CA TYR A 299 10.39 3.15 18.84
C TYR A 299 9.12 2.34 18.64
N ALA A 300 8.94 1.27 19.42
CA ALA A 300 7.74 0.44 19.38
C ALA A 300 6.48 1.24 19.73
N THR A 301 6.55 2.07 20.79
CA THR A 301 5.42 2.93 21.19
C THR A 301 5.09 3.98 20.14
N THR A 302 6.07 4.70 19.58
CA THR A 302 5.81 5.71 18.54
C THR A 302 5.34 5.08 17.22
N TYR A 303 5.85 3.89 16.88
CA TYR A 303 5.39 3.14 15.71
C TYR A 303 3.92 2.70 15.87
N LYS A 304 3.55 2.18 17.05
CA LYS A 304 2.18 1.86 17.40
C LYS A 304 1.27 3.10 17.36
N GLU A 305 1.70 4.22 17.94
CA GLU A 305 0.96 5.48 17.91
C GLU A 305 0.65 5.96 16.48
N VAL A 306 1.53 5.69 15.51
CA VAL A 306 1.39 6.07 14.10
C VAL A 306 0.54 5.06 13.32
N THR A 307 0.72 3.76 13.51
CA THR A 307 -0.10 2.71 12.87
C THR A 307 -1.56 2.82 13.31
N GLU A 308 -1.83 3.01 14.61
CA GLU A 308 -3.18 3.29 15.14
C GLU A 308 -3.86 4.54 14.52
N GLU A 309 -3.09 5.49 13.99
CA GLU A 309 -3.63 6.59 13.19
C GLU A 309 -3.85 6.19 11.73
N CYS A 310 -2.86 5.57 11.10
CA CYS A 310 -2.92 5.10 9.72
C CYS A 310 -4.11 4.15 9.47
N ASP A 311 -4.39 3.26 10.42
CA ASP A 311 -5.38 2.19 10.29
C ASP A 311 -6.83 2.64 10.52
N LYS A 312 -7.07 3.93 10.82
CA LYS A 312 -8.43 4.47 11.06
C LYS A 312 -9.31 4.31 9.81
N PRO A 313 -10.33 3.42 9.80
CA PRO A 313 -11.01 3.03 8.55
C PRO A 313 -11.65 4.19 7.80
N ILE A 314 -12.15 5.21 8.51
CA ILE A 314 -12.76 6.40 7.91
C ILE A 314 -11.79 7.19 7.01
N TYR A 315 -10.51 7.26 7.38
CA TYR A 315 -9.48 7.96 6.59
C TYR A 315 -8.89 7.06 5.48
N PHE A 316 -8.91 5.74 5.66
CA PHE A 316 -8.57 4.78 4.61
C PHE A 316 -9.63 4.74 3.49
N ILE A 317 -10.91 4.80 3.85
CA ILE A 317 -12.04 4.80 2.90
C ILE A 317 -12.23 6.18 2.24
N LEU A 318 -11.98 7.26 2.98
CA LEU A 318 -12.18 8.64 2.51
C LEU A 318 -10.90 9.48 2.71
N PRO A 319 -9.78 9.18 2.01
CA PRO A 319 -8.50 9.89 2.21
C PRO A 319 -8.59 11.39 1.93
N PHE A 320 -9.51 11.81 1.05
CA PHE A 320 -9.76 13.23 0.77
C PHE A 320 -10.20 14.05 2.00
N LEU A 321 -10.66 13.43 3.10
CA LEU A 321 -10.96 14.13 4.35
C LEU A 321 -9.74 14.87 4.89
N GLU A 322 -8.52 14.35 4.67
CA GLU A 322 -7.27 15.00 5.09
C GLU A 322 -7.03 16.33 4.37
N ASN A 323 -7.67 16.57 3.22
CA ASN A 323 -7.58 17.82 2.48
C ASN A 323 -8.64 18.86 2.93
N ILE A 324 -9.50 18.51 3.90
CA ILE A 324 -10.51 19.40 4.47
C ILE A 324 -10.01 19.92 5.82
N PRO A 325 -9.84 21.24 6.03
CA PRO A 325 -9.22 21.78 7.26
C PRO A 325 -9.85 21.33 8.59
N TYR A 326 -11.16 21.05 8.60
CA TYR A 326 -11.86 20.56 9.79
C TYR A 326 -11.55 19.09 10.15
N PHE A 327 -11.17 18.27 9.17
CA PHE A 327 -10.87 16.84 9.36
C PHE A 327 -9.35 16.54 9.30
N TYR A 328 -8.52 17.57 9.07
CA TYR A 328 -7.05 17.48 9.02
C TYR A 328 -6.46 17.03 10.35
N ARG A 329 -5.67 15.94 10.33
CA ARG A 329 -5.18 15.30 11.56
C ARG A 329 -3.84 15.85 12.05
N THR A 330 -3.85 17.07 12.59
CA THR A 330 -2.64 17.74 13.14
C THR A 330 -1.88 16.85 14.14
N GLU A 331 -2.55 16.27 15.13
CA GLU A 331 -1.89 15.44 16.16
C GLU A 331 -1.34 14.12 15.59
N ALA A 332 -2.02 13.52 14.61
CA ALA A 332 -1.50 12.34 13.91
C ALA A 332 -0.23 12.66 13.12
N ARG A 333 -0.18 13.83 12.47
CA ARG A 333 1.01 14.30 11.77
C ARG A 333 2.17 14.64 12.70
N LYS A 334 1.90 15.08 13.94
CA LYS A 334 2.95 15.22 14.98
C LYS A 334 3.54 13.86 15.38
N LYS A 335 2.72 12.81 15.52
CA LYS A 335 3.21 11.44 15.75
C LYS A 335 4.10 10.96 14.58
N VAL A 336 3.69 11.22 13.33
CA VAL A 336 4.51 10.95 12.14
C VAL A 336 5.81 11.75 12.14
N ALA A 337 5.81 13.02 12.52
CA ALA A 337 7.03 13.82 12.69
C ALA A 337 7.96 13.20 13.76
N LYS A 338 7.43 12.81 14.92
CA LYS A 338 8.18 12.18 16.01
C LYS A 338 8.90 10.90 15.56
N ILE A 339 8.25 9.98 14.84
CA ILE A 339 8.93 8.78 14.32
C ILE A 339 9.92 9.11 13.19
N ASN A 340 9.64 10.13 12.39
CA ASN A 340 10.55 10.61 11.36
C ASN A 340 11.86 11.16 11.97
N ASP A 341 11.77 11.87 13.09
CA ASP A 341 12.94 12.38 13.82
C ASP A 341 13.75 11.25 14.46
N LEU A 342 13.10 10.19 14.95
CA LEU A 342 13.78 8.96 15.41
C LEU A 342 14.55 8.28 14.26
N PHE A 343 13.95 8.13 13.08
CA PHE A 343 14.65 7.59 11.90
C PHE A 343 15.80 8.48 11.44
N ASN A 344 15.63 9.81 11.45
CA ASN A 344 16.70 10.76 11.15
C ASN A 344 17.87 10.61 12.13
N GLY A 345 17.58 10.44 13.43
CA GLY A 345 18.56 10.14 14.47
C GLY A 345 19.36 8.86 14.20
N LEU A 346 18.68 7.76 13.85
CA LEU A 346 19.34 6.50 13.49
C LEU A 346 20.27 6.65 12.28
N ILE A 347 19.81 7.31 11.21
CA ILE A 347 20.60 7.56 9.98
C ILE A 347 21.86 8.40 10.32
N GLU A 348 21.69 9.46 11.11
CA GLU A 348 22.77 10.37 11.50
C GLU A 348 23.80 9.71 12.43
N THR A 349 23.35 8.92 13.41
CA THR A 349 24.22 8.12 14.26
C THR A 349 25.02 7.10 13.43
N LYS A 350 24.38 6.43 12.46
CA LYS A 350 25.04 5.47 11.59
C LYS A 350 26.13 6.13 10.72
N ARG A 351 25.82 7.28 10.09
CA ARG A 351 26.81 8.07 9.32
C ARG A 351 28.05 8.40 10.14
N LYS A 352 27.86 8.95 11.35
CA LYS A 352 28.96 9.29 12.25
C LYS A 352 29.81 8.07 12.64
N SER A 353 29.20 6.91 12.89
CA SER A 353 29.99 5.69 13.15
C SER A 353 30.85 5.27 11.96
N MET A 354 30.31 5.39 10.73
CA MET A 354 31.04 5.07 9.49
C MET A 354 32.20 6.06 9.23
N GLU A 355 32.02 7.34 9.56
CA GLU A 355 33.07 8.36 9.50
C GLU A 355 34.18 8.12 10.52
N THR A 356 33.85 7.69 11.74
CA THR A 356 34.87 7.38 12.78
C THR A 356 35.66 6.11 12.48
N ASP A 357 35.10 5.17 11.72
CA ASP A 357 35.75 3.93 11.30
C ASP A 357 36.58 4.07 10.01
N GLU A 358 36.82 5.29 9.51
CA GLU A 358 37.51 5.60 8.24
C GLU A 358 38.96 5.10 8.10
N LEU A 359 39.53 4.37 9.08
CA LEU A 359 40.79 3.65 8.93
C LEU A 359 40.67 2.37 8.06
N GLY A 360 40.10 2.52 6.86
CA GLY A 360 40.32 1.63 5.72
C GLY A 360 39.60 0.29 5.73
N LYS A 361 38.64 0.05 6.63
CA LYS A 361 37.81 -1.16 6.53
C LYS A 361 36.80 -1.01 5.39
N LYS A 362 36.99 -1.81 4.33
CA LYS A 362 35.87 -2.18 3.44
C LYS A 362 34.73 -2.70 4.33
N ILE A 363 33.49 -2.31 4.02
CA ILE A 363 32.28 -2.85 4.65
C ILE A 363 32.43 -4.36 4.81
N ASP A 364 32.46 -4.82 6.06
CA ASP A 364 32.53 -6.25 6.35
C ASP A 364 31.17 -6.84 5.99
N ASN A 365 31.17 -7.64 4.92
CA ASN A 365 29.95 -8.26 4.42
C ASN A 365 29.31 -9.23 5.42
N ASN A 366 30.00 -9.61 6.50
CA ASN A 366 29.49 -10.50 7.54
C ASN A 366 28.89 -9.75 8.76
N SER A 367 29.24 -8.47 8.99
CA SER A 367 28.77 -7.71 10.16
C SER A 367 27.93 -6.48 9.84
N ALA A 368 28.06 -5.91 8.64
CA ALA A 368 27.36 -4.67 8.28
C ALA A 368 25.84 -4.86 8.12
N ASP A 369 25.06 -3.98 8.75
CA ASP A 369 23.60 -3.96 8.68
C ASP A 369 23.06 -3.35 7.37
N MET A 370 21.74 -3.40 7.18
CA MET A 370 21.09 -2.87 5.98
C MET A 370 21.26 -1.36 5.81
N LEU A 371 21.13 -0.58 6.88
CA LEU A 371 21.22 0.87 6.84
C LEU A 371 22.64 1.33 6.50
N GLU A 372 23.68 0.70 7.07
CA GLU A 372 25.08 0.94 6.71
C GLU A 372 25.32 0.73 5.20
N ARG A 373 24.84 -0.41 4.67
CA ARG A 373 24.96 -0.75 3.25
C ARG A 373 24.19 0.21 2.35
N MET A 374 23.01 0.66 2.77
CA MET A 374 22.21 1.64 2.04
C MET A 374 22.85 3.02 2.02
N ILE A 375 23.41 3.48 3.14
CA ILE A 375 24.16 4.74 3.22
C ILE A 375 25.36 4.70 2.27
N ASN A 376 26.17 3.63 2.33
CA ASN A 376 27.31 3.48 1.43
C ASN A 376 26.92 3.34 -0.04
N ALA A 377 25.85 2.60 -0.36
CA ALA A 377 25.39 2.49 -1.75
C ALA A 377 24.78 3.80 -2.29
N ALA A 378 24.23 4.65 -1.42
CA ALA A 378 23.74 5.98 -1.77
C ALA A 378 24.87 7.02 -1.99
N ASN A 379 26.12 6.71 -1.59
CA ASN A 379 27.29 7.53 -1.91
C ASN A 379 27.74 7.38 -3.37
N ASP A 380 27.24 6.39 -4.13
CA ASP A 380 27.46 6.29 -5.57
C ASP A 380 26.71 7.43 -6.29
N PRO A 381 27.39 8.41 -6.93
CA PRO A 381 26.72 9.54 -7.57
C PRO A 381 25.77 9.16 -8.71
N LYS A 382 25.87 7.93 -9.22
CA LYS A 382 24.95 7.37 -10.22
C LYS A 382 23.60 6.97 -9.62
N TYR A 383 23.55 6.71 -8.32
CA TYR A 383 22.36 6.26 -7.59
C TYR A 383 22.21 7.03 -6.25
N PRO A 384 22.05 8.36 -6.28
CA PRO A 384 21.86 9.14 -5.05
C PRO A 384 20.53 8.75 -4.37
N MET A 385 20.41 8.94 -3.06
CA MET A 385 19.15 8.84 -2.32
C MET A 385 19.05 9.97 -1.31
N SER A 386 17.90 10.65 -1.26
CA SER A 386 17.69 11.74 -0.30
C SER A 386 17.50 11.20 1.13
N ASN A 387 17.70 12.03 2.15
CA ASN A 387 17.38 11.67 3.54
C ASN A 387 15.89 11.31 3.70
N GLU A 388 15.01 11.99 2.95
CA GLU A 388 13.57 11.71 2.96
C GLU A 388 13.24 10.35 2.35
N GLU A 389 13.89 9.98 1.25
CA GLU A 389 13.75 8.65 0.63
C GLU A 389 14.36 7.57 1.52
N MET A 390 15.52 7.82 2.14
CA MET A 390 16.14 6.91 3.11
C MET A 390 15.16 6.62 4.26
N ARG A 391 14.64 7.67 4.91
CA ARG A 391 13.59 7.60 5.94
C ARG A 391 12.34 6.85 5.46
N SER A 392 11.87 7.14 4.25
CA SER A 392 10.71 6.49 3.63
C SER A 392 10.92 4.98 3.43
N ASN A 393 12.15 4.55 3.11
CA ASN A 393 12.50 3.14 3.06
C ASN A 393 12.56 2.51 4.47
N LEU A 394 13.08 3.21 5.49
CA LEU A 394 13.04 2.68 6.88
C LEU A 394 11.60 2.52 7.40
N ALA A 395 10.72 3.50 7.11
CA ALA A 395 9.31 3.44 7.46
C ALA A 395 8.59 2.24 6.82
N ILE A 396 8.84 1.95 5.53
CA ILE A 396 8.23 0.78 4.88
C ILE A 396 8.87 -0.54 5.32
N PHE A 397 10.15 -0.56 5.71
CA PHE A 397 10.79 -1.76 6.27
C PHE A 397 10.30 -2.11 7.67
N MET A 398 9.96 -1.10 8.50
CA MET A 398 9.24 -1.33 9.75
C MET A 398 7.95 -2.12 9.48
N LEU A 399 7.04 -1.61 8.66
CA LEU A 399 5.80 -2.32 8.31
C LEU A 399 6.05 -3.69 7.66
N ALA A 400 6.84 -3.73 6.58
CA ALA A 400 6.95 -4.91 5.74
C ALA A 400 7.81 -6.03 6.36
N GLY A 401 8.73 -5.70 7.28
CA GLY A 401 9.73 -6.63 7.81
C GLY A 401 9.29 -7.38 9.07
N HIS A 402 8.61 -6.70 10.01
CA HIS A 402 8.26 -7.33 11.30
C HIS A 402 6.82 -7.88 11.32
N ASP A 403 5.78 -7.08 11.04
CA ASP A 403 4.38 -7.49 11.14
C ASP A 403 4.05 -8.73 10.28
N THR A 404 4.53 -8.76 9.03
CA THR A 404 4.29 -9.87 8.10
C THR A 404 4.87 -11.18 8.64
N THR A 405 6.13 -11.14 9.07
CA THR A 405 6.87 -12.24 9.68
C THR A 405 6.24 -12.68 11.00
N ALA A 406 5.78 -11.74 11.82
CA ALA A 406 5.16 -12.01 13.12
C ALA A 406 3.84 -12.76 12.96
N ASN A 407 2.98 -12.30 12.04
CA ASN A 407 1.72 -12.96 11.74
C ASN A 407 1.94 -14.33 11.08
N ALA A 408 2.96 -14.49 10.24
CA ALA A 408 3.35 -15.79 9.69
C ALA A 408 3.79 -16.77 10.79
N LEU A 409 4.71 -16.37 11.68
CA LEU A 409 5.18 -17.20 12.79
C LEU A 409 4.05 -17.56 13.76
N ALA A 410 3.19 -16.60 14.12
CA ALA A 410 2.03 -16.87 14.97
C ALA A 410 1.05 -17.86 14.32
N THR A 411 0.85 -17.76 13.00
CA THR A 411 0.02 -18.70 12.23
C THR A 411 0.64 -20.09 12.19
N VAL A 412 1.95 -20.21 11.93
CA VAL A 412 2.67 -21.50 11.96
C VAL A 412 2.55 -22.15 13.34
N LEU A 413 2.80 -21.40 14.42
CA LEU A 413 2.67 -21.91 15.79
C LEU A 413 1.23 -22.35 16.12
N TYR A 414 0.22 -21.63 15.64
CA TYR A 414 -1.19 -22.03 15.77
C TYR A 414 -1.52 -23.31 14.98
N VAL A 415 -1.04 -23.44 13.73
CA VAL A 415 -1.24 -24.65 12.91
C VAL A 415 -0.56 -25.86 13.53
N LEU A 416 0.69 -25.71 14.01
CA LEU A 416 1.39 -26.78 14.74
C LEU A 416 0.71 -27.11 16.09
N ALA A 417 0.16 -26.11 16.78
CA ALA A 417 -0.57 -26.34 18.03
C ALA A 417 -1.83 -27.19 17.81
N THR A 418 -2.52 -26.99 16.68
CA THR A 418 -3.76 -27.68 16.30
C THR A 418 -3.54 -29.01 15.56
N HIS A 419 -2.43 -29.17 14.83
CA HIS A 419 -2.09 -30.37 14.05
C HIS A 419 -0.92 -31.11 14.70
N LYS A 420 -1.21 -31.89 15.75
CA LYS A 420 -0.18 -32.55 16.57
C LYS A 420 0.68 -33.55 15.82
N ASP A 421 0.16 -34.22 14.81
CA ASP A 421 0.94 -35.15 13.98
C ASP A 421 1.98 -34.41 13.12
N VAL A 422 1.64 -33.22 12.62
CA VAL A 422 2.57 -32.34 11.89
C VAL A 422 3.61 -31.78 12.86
N GLN A 423 3.20 -31.33 14.05
CA GLN A 423 4.12 -30.88 15.11
C GLN A 423 5.13 -31.95 15.52
N SER A 424 4.72 -33.21 15.68
CA SER A 424 5.64 -34.31 15.95
C SER A 424 6.63 -34.49 14.80
N LYS A 425 6.19 -34.57 13.54
CA LYS A 425 7.08 -34.75 12.38
C LYS A 425 8.12 -33.62 12.23
N VAL A 426 7.70 -32.37 12.42
CA VAL A 426 8.62 -31.20 12.42
C VAL A 426 9.63 -31.32 13.56
N ARG A 427 9.18 -31.67 14.77
CA ARG A 427 10.06 -31.84 15.93
C ARG A 427 11.07 -32.98 15.75
N ASP A 428 10.62 -34.12 15.23
CA ASP A 428 11.47 -35.29 14.96
C ASP A 428 12.51 -34.98 13.87
N GLU A 429 12.15 -34.20 12.85
CA GLU A 429 13.11 -33.69 11.86
C GLU A 429 14.15 -32.75 12.49
N ILE A 430 13.71 -31.76 13.28
CA ILE A 430 14.60 -30.80 13.94
C ILE A 430 15.59 -31.55 14.84
N LEU A 431 15.12 -32.44 15.72
CA LEU A 431 15.98 -33.23 16.60
C LEU A 431 16.99 -34.09 15.82
N ARG A 432 16.56 -34.71 14.71
CA ARG A 432 17.43 -35.52 13.85
C ARG A 432 18.52 -34.70 13.13
N VAL A 433 18.27 -33.43 12.81
CA VAL A 433 19.18 -32.59 12.02
C VAL A 433 20.07 -31.71 12.90
N LEU A 434 19.56 -31.22 14.03
CA LEU A 434 20.26 -30.31 14.94
C LEU A 434 20.97 -31.05 16.10
N ASP A 435 20.52 -32.26 16.45
CA ASP A 435 20.97 -32.99 17.65
C ASP A 435 20.80 -32.12 18.92
N ASP A 436 21.79 -32.05 19.80
CA ASP A 436 21.75 -31.20 21.00
C ASP A 436 22.03 -29.69 20.72
N ASN A 437 22.28 -29.28 19.48
CA ASN A 437 22.64 -27.89 19.15
C ASN A 437 21.41 -27.00 18.86
N LEU A 438 21.19 -25.96 19.66
CA LEU A 438 20.07 -25.03 19.50
C LEU A 438 20.23 -24.03 18.33
N THR A 439 21.45 -23.86 17.77
CA THR A 439 21.71 -22.91 16.67
C THR A 439 22.12 -23.64 15.38
N PRO A 440 21.21 -23.78 14.39
CA PRO A 440 21.48 -24.57 13.18
C PRO A 440 22.42 -23.85 12.20
N THR A 441 23.38 -24.58 11.63
CA THR A 441 24.17 -24.06 10.51
C THR A 441 23.32 -23.88 9.24
N ILE A 442 23.83 -23.12 8.26
CA ILE A 442 23.18 -22.93 6.96
C ILE A 442 22.94 -24.28 6.24
N GLU A 443 23.84 -25.25 6.41
CA GLU A 443 23.72 -26.60 5.89
C GLU A 443 22.60 -27.37 6.60
N GLN A 444 22.52 -27.29 7.92
CA GLN A 444 21.43 -27.90 8.71
C GLN A 444 20.07 -27.31 8.34
N GLN A 445 19.96 -25.99 8.19
CA GLN A 445 18.70 -25.34 7.77
C GLN A 445 18.16 -25.85 6.42
N ARG A 446 19.05 -26.22 5.49
CA ARG A 446 18.67 -26.82 4.18
C ARG A 446 18.19 -28.27 4.28
N GLU A 447 18.51 -28.96 5.37
CA GLU A 447 18.09 -30.34 5.63
C GLU A 447 16.76 -30.46 6.41
N LEU A 448 16.21 -29.32 6.89
CA LEU A 448 14.88 -29.22 7.49
C LEU A 448 13.77 -29.21 6.42
N LYS A 449 13.69 -30.28 5.63
CA LYS A 449 12.87 -30.37 4.42
C LYS A 449 11.38 -30.47 4.70
N TYR A 450 10.98 -31.13 5.79
CA TYR A 450 9.59 -31.21 6.24
C TYR A 450 9.14 -29.90 6.93
N MET A 451 10.03 -29.21 7.65
CA MET A 451 9.74 -27.89 8.24
C MET A 451 9.53 -26.79 7.16
N ASN A 452 10.21 -26.92 6.02
CA ASN A 452 10.11 -25.99 4.89
C ASN A 452 8.92 -26.27 3.93
N MET A 453 8.12 -27.31 4.19
CA MET A 453 7.01 -27.79 3.34
C MET A 453 5.65 -27.39 3.93
#